data_AF-A0A948EXD9-F1
#
_entry.id   AF-A0A948EXD9-F1
#
_cell.length_a   1.000
_cell.length_b   1.000
_cell.length_c   1.000
_cell.angle_alpha   90.00
_cell.angle_beta   90.00
_cell.angle_gamma   90.00
#
_symmetry.space_group_name_H-M   'P 1'
#
loop_
_entity.id
_entity.type
_entity.pdbx_description
1 polymer ?
#
loop_
_entity_poly.entity_id
_entity_poly.type
_entity_poly.pdbx_seq_one_letter_code
_entity_poly.pdbx_strand_id
1 'polypeptide(L)' 'TQGRHDPCVGIRATPIAEAMLAIVLMDHALRQRAQNADVGCATAAIPGHVEE' A
#
# COMPACT_ATOMS: atom_id res chain seq x y z
N THR A 1 9.11 20.28 33.55
CA THR A 1 9.53 18.90 33.86
C THR A 1 10.51 18.47 32.78
N GLN A 2 11.61 17.80 33.13
CA GLN A 2 12.59 17.37 32.12
C GLN A 2 12.03 16.12 31.42
N GLY A 3 11.66 16.24 30.15
CA GLY A 3 11.06 15.16 29.36
C GLY A 3 11.34 15.32 27.87
N ARG A 4 11.29 14.21 27.12
CA ARG A 4 11.54 14.22 25.68
C ARG A 4 10.30 14.74 24.95
N HIS A 5 10.33 16.00 24.55
CA HIS A 5 9.35 16.59 23.66
C HIS A 5 9.87 16.52 22.24
N ASP A 6 9.11 15.85 21.38
CA ASP A 6 9.39 15.86 19.96
C ASP A 6 8.88 17.19 19.39
N PRO A 7 9.74 18.04 18.79
CA PRO A 7 9.31 19.30 18.21
C PRO A 7 8.38 19.08 16.99
N CYS A 8 8.39 17.89 16.37
CA CYS A 8 7.44 17.49 15.35
C CYS A 8 7.23 15.98 15.35
N VAL A 9 6.28 15.53 16.18
CA VAL A 9 5.89 14.11 16.27
C VAL A 9 5.34 13.54 14.94
N GLY A 10 4.91 14.41 14.02
CA GLY A 10 4.25 14.08 12.76
C GLY A 10 5.13 13.32 11.77
N ILE A 11 6.45 13.54 11.77
CA ILE A 11 7.36 12.81 10.85
C ILE A 11 7.35 11.30 11.09
N ARG A 12 6.99 10.88 12.30
CA ARG A 12 6.89 9.47 12.67
C ARG A 12 5.62 8.83 12.13
N ALA A 13 4.67 9.62 11.63
CA ALA A 13 3.42 9.13 11.07
C ALA A 13 3.54 8.69 9.60
N THR A 14 4.59 9.07 8.88
CA THR A 14 4.82 8.65 7.49
C THR A 14 4.68 7.13 7.27
N PRO A 15 5.39 6.25 8.03
CA PRO A 15 5.23 4.80 7.84
C PRO A 15 3.81 4.31 8.15
N ILE A 16 3.08 4.99 9.03
CA ILE A 16 1.68 4.67 9.32
C ILE A 16 0.81 5.03 8.11
N ALA A 17 1.00 6.21 7.53
CA ALA A 17 0.26 6.65 6.36
C ALA A 17 0.51 5.74 5.14
N GLU A 18 1.75 5.32 4.91
CA GLU A 18 2.11 4.36 3.86
C GLU A 18 1.41 3.01 4.06
N ALA A 19 1.45 2.46 5.27
CA ALA A 19 0.80 1.19 5.58
C ALA A 19 -0.73 1.27 5.41
N MET A 20 -1.34 2.36 5.89
CA MET A 20 -2.79 2.56 5.75
C MET A 20 -3.21 2.70 4.29
N LEU A 21 -2.41 3.41 3.47
CA LEU A 21 -2.66 3.51 2.03
C LEU A 21 -2.56 2.14 1.35
N ALA A 22 -1.52 1.37 1.65
CA ALA A 22 -1.35 0.02 1.10
C ALA A 22 -2.52 -0.90 1.46
N ILE A 23 -3.00 -0.87 2.71
CA ILE A 23 -4.16 -1.67 3.14
C ILE A 23 -5.43 -1.28 2.37
N VAL A 24 -5.70 0.02 2.25
CA VAL A 24 -6.88 0.51 1.51
C VAL A 24 -6.82 0.10 0.04
N LEU A 25 -5.66 0.24 -0.60
CA LEU A 25 -5.47 -0.18 -1.99
C LEU A 25 -5.67 -1.70 -2.15
N MET A 26 -5.15 -2.51 -1.24
CA MET A 26 -5.34 -3.96 -1.27
C MET A 26 -6.80 -4.37 -1.10
N ASP A 27 -7.52 -3.77 -0.15
CA ASP A 27 -8.95 -4.03 0.06
C ASP A 27 -9.75 -3.69 -1.21
N HIS A 28 -9.51 -2.53 -1.81
CA HIS A 28 -10.20 -2.14 -3.04
C HIS A 28 -9.85 -3.04 -4.24
N ALA A 29 -8.59 -3.46 -4.37
CA ALA A 29 -8.18 -4.39 -5.42
C ALA A 29 -8.91 -5.74 -5.29
N LEU A 30 -9.03 -6.27 -4.06
CA LEU A 30 -9.75 -7.51 -3.80
C LEU A 30 -11.25 -7.37 -4.04
N ARG A 31 -11.87 -6.26 -3.64
CA ARG A 31 -13.29 -5.97 -3.91
C ARG A 31 -13.58 -5.89 -5.40
N GLN A 32 -12.73 -5.22 -6.17
CA GLN A 32 -12.85 -5.16 -7.63
C GLN A 32 -12.79 -6.56 -8.24
N ARG A 33 -11.82 -7.40 -7.81
CA ARG A 33 -11.71 -8.78 -8.27
C ARG A 33 -12.95 -9.61 -7.93
N ALA A 34 -13.53 -9.41 -6.75
CA ALA A 34 -14.72 -10.15 -6.32
C ALA A 34 -15.97 -9.80 -7.14
N GLN A 35 -16.13 -8.53 -7.53
CA GLN A 35 -17.28 -8.07 -8.32
C GLN A 35 -17.17 -8.42 -9.81
N ASN A 36 -15.94 -8.51 -10.33
CA ASN A 36 -15.65 -8.66 -11.76
C ASN A 36 -14.79 -9.91 -12.03
N ALA A 37 -15.26 -11.07 -11.60
CA ALA A 37 -14.47 -12.31 -11.59
C ALA A 37 -14.08 -12.83 -12.98
N ASP A 38 -14.83 -12.45 -14.01
CA ASP A 38 -14.66 -12.85 -15.41
C ASP A 38 -13.82 -11.86 -16.24
N VAL A 39 -13.45 -10.71 -15.68
CA VAL A 39 -12.68 -9.70 -16.40
C VAL A 39 -11.26 -10.19 -16.64
N GLY A 40 -10.91 -10.36 -17.91
CA GLY A 40 -9.54 -10.60 -18.37
C GLY A 40 -8.72 -9.31 -18.39
N CYS A 41 -7.53 -9.32 -17.78
CA CYS A 41 -6.60 -8.21 -17.86
C CYS A 41 -5.79 -8.29 -19.17
N ALA A 42 -5.90 -7.28 -20.04
CA ALA A 42 -5.10 -7.20 -21.26
C ALA A 42 -3.62 -6.88 -20.99
N THR A 43 -3.32 -6.32 -19.82
CA THR A 43 -1.95 -6.03 -19.41
C THR A 43 -1.23 -7.33 -19.05
N ALA A 44 -0.10 -7.59 -19.71
CA ALA A 44 0.71 -8.77 -19.46
C ALA A 44 1.33 -8.75 -18.06
N ALA A 45 1.42 -9.92 -17.42
CA ALA A 45 2.21 -10.10 -16.21
C ALA A 45 3.71 -10.07 -16.58
N ILE A 46 4.42 -9.02 -16.14
CA ILE A 46 5.86 -8.89 -16.33
C ILE A 46 6.56 -9.47 -15.10
N PRO A 47 7.58 -10.33 -15.26
CA PRO A 47 8.33 -10.87 -14.13
C PRO A 47 9.00 -9.75 -13.32
N GLY A 48 8.99 -9.89 -11.99
CA GLY A 48 9.50 -8.86 -11.08
C GLY A 48 11.03 -8.72 -11.07
N HIS A 49 11.75 -9.62 -11.73
CA HIS A 49 13.20 -9.60 -11.90
C HIS A 49 13.56 -10.28 -13.24
N VAL A 50 14.62 -9.80 -13.90
CA VAL A 50 15.20 -10.47 -15.08
C VAL A 50 16.28 -11.42 -14.56
N GLU A 51 16.20 -12.72 -14.84
CA GLU A 51 17.31 -13.63 -14.52
C GLU A 51 18.56 -13.16 -15.27
N GLU A 52 19.64 -12.84 -14.54
CA GLU A 52 20.99 -12.66 -15.12
C GLU A 52 21.65 -14.02 -15.39
#